data_AF-A0AAV3EE58-F1
#
_entry.id   AF-A0AAV3EE58-F1
#
_cell.length_a   1.000
_cell.length_b   1.000
_cell.length_c   1.000
_cell.angle_alpha   90.00
_cell.angle_beta   90.00
_cell.angle_gamma   90.00
#
_symmetry.space_group_name_H-M   'P 1'
#
loop_
_entity.id
_entity.type
_entity.pdbx_description
1 polymer ?
#
loop_
_entity_poly.entity_id
_entity_poly.type
_entity_poly.pdbx_seq_one_letter_code
_entity_poly.pdbx_strand_id
1 'polypeptide(L)' 'MEEVERVAKEKYKAIKEQMPAADDEVLAILLAINSLSTQLSREIEFDDKEKELESLRHKMLSELREKSANTGER' A
#
# COMPACT_ATOMS: atom_id res chain seq x y z
N MET A 1 -4.65 17.42 10.96
CA MET A 1 -3.34 18.06 10.68
C MET A 1 -2.33 17.72 11.77
N GLU A 2 -2.72 17.79 13.05
CA GLU A 2 -1.85 17.45 14.19
C GLU A 2 -1.22 16.06 14.14
N GLU A 3 -1.96 15.03 13.72
CA GLU A 3 -1.43 13.66 13.70
C GLU A 3 -0.31 13.46 12.66
N VAL A 4 -0.45 14.08 11.49
CA VAL A 4 0.59 14.02 10.43
C VAL A 4 1.85 14.74 10.89
N GLU A 5 1.69 15.90 11.54
CA GLU A 5 2.81 16.67 12.09
C GLU A 5 3.51 15.92 13.25
N ARG A 6 2.74 15.29 14.13
CA ARG A 6 3.27 14.46 15.22
C ARG A 6 4.10 13.31 14.68
N VAL A 7 3.56 12.56 13.73
CA VAL A 7 4.26 11.44 13.09
C VAL A 7 5.52 11.92 12.37
N ALA A 8 5.47 13.04 11.67
CA ALA A 8 6.65 13.60 11.01
C ALA A 8 7.76 13.95 12.03
N LYS A 9 7.41 14.58 13.16
CA LYS A 9 8.37 14.90 14.23
C LYS A 9 8.97 13.66 14.89
N GLU A 10 8.17 12.64 15.13
CA GLU A 10 8.65 11.37 15.70
C GLU A 10 9.62 10.66 14.75
N LYS A 11 9.27 10.58 13.46
CA LYS A 11 10.13 9.99 12.43
C LYS A 11 11.41 10.80 12.22
N TYR A 12 11.33 12.12 12.23
CA TYR A 12 12.50 13.00 12.17
C TYR A 12 13.47 12.72 13.33
N LYS A 13 12.97 12.66 14.57
CA LYS A 13 13.79 12.35 15.75
C LYS A 13 14.45 10.98 15.64
N ALA A 14 13.70 9.96 15.22
CA ALA A 14 14.24 8.62 15.03
C ALA A 14 15.38 8.58 13.99
N ILE A 15 15.25 9.31 12.88
CA ILE A 15 16.32 9.41 11.88
C ILE A 15 17.53 10.16 12.44
N LYS A 16 17.31 11.25 13.19
CA LYS A 16 18.39 12.03 13.81
C LYS A 16 19.17 11.23 14.86
N GLU A 17 18.51 10.36 15.61
CA GLU A 17 19.16 9.44 16.56
C GLU A 17 20.04 8.40 15.84
N GLN A 18 19.61 7.92 14.67
CA GLN A 18 20.40 6.99 13.85
C GLN A 18 21.53 7.68 13.08
N MET A 19 21.35 8.94 12.71
CA MET A 19 22.29 9.73 11.91
C MET A 19 22.60 11.07 12.61
N PRO A 20 23.30 11.05 13.76
CA PRO A 20 23.52 12.24 14.58
C PRO A 20 24.40 13.31 13.92
N ALA A 21 25.17 12.93 12.89
CA ALA A 21 26.03 13.83 12.12
C ALA A 21 25.37 14.39 10.85
N ALA A 22 24.15 13.96 10.52
CA ALA A 22 23.42 14.49 9.36
C ALA A 22 22.87 15.88 9.66
N ASP A 23 22.97 16.78 8.68
CA ASP A 23 22.33 18.09 8.74
C ASP A 23 20.81 17.99 8.56
N ASP A 24 20.10 19.05 8.92
CA ASP A 24 18.64 19.07 8.91
C ASP A 24 18.06 18.94 7.48
N GLU A 25 18.80 19.35 6.44
CA GLU A 25 18.39 19.20 5.03
C GLU A 25 18.41 17.73 4.58
N VAL A 26 19.50 17.01 4.89
CA VAL A 26 19.64 15.57 4.65
C VAL A 26 18.58 14.79 5.42
N LEU A 27 18.32 15.14 6.68
CA LEU A 27 17.27 14.52 7.48
C LEU A 27 15.88 14.73 6.88
N ALA A 28 15.59 15.94 6.39
CA ALA A 28 14.32 16.25 5.74
C ALA A 28 14.14 15.49 4.42
N ILE A 29 15.18 15.42 3.58
CA ILE A 29 15.16 14.64 2.35
C ILE A 29 14.94 13.15 2.65
N LEU A 30 15.64 12.61 3.65
CA LEU A 30 15.50 11.20 4.02
C LEU A 30 14.10 10.89 4.58
N LEU A 31 13.53 11.81 5.36
CA LEU A 31 12.15 11.69 5.83
C LEU A 31 11.17 11.67 4.65
N ALA A 32 11.33 12.57 3.68
CA ALA A 32 10.50 12.60 2.47
C ALA A 32 10.62 11.31 1.64
N ILE A 33 11.85 10.82 1.41
CA ILE A 33 12.09 9.57 0.68
C ILE A 33 11.44 8.38 1.40
N ASN A 34 11.58 8.29 2.72
CA ASN A 34 10.99 7.20 3.50
C ASN A 34 9.45 7.24 3.46
N SER A 35 8.87 8.43 3.54
CA SER A 35 7.42 8.62 3.38
C SER A 35 6.93 8.19 2.00
N LEU A 36 7.60 8.63 0.94
CA LEU A 36 7.25 8.27 -0.45
C LEU A 36 7.44 6.77 -0.72
N SER A 37 8.52 6.17 -0.21
CA SER A 37 8.78 4.74 -0.33
C SER A 37 7.68 3.90 0.34
N THR A 38 7.29 4.29 1.57
CA THR A 38 6.19 3.62 2.28
C THR A 38 4.87 3.77 1.53
N GLN A 39 4.60 4.94 0.95
CA GLN A 39 3.41 5.17 0.14
C GLN A 39 3.41 4.26 -1.10
N LEU A 40 4.51 4.22 -1.85
CA LEU A 40 4.63 3.39 -3.04
C LEU A 40 4.43 1.90 -2.73
N SER A 41 5.01 1.38 -1.64
CA SER A 41 4.80 -0.03 -1.26
C SER A 41 3.33 -0.35 -0.97
N ARG A 42 2.58 0.59 -0.37
CA ARG A 42 1.14 0.41 -0.12
C ARG A 42 0.33 0.43 -1.42
N GLU A 43 0.70 1.30 -2.37
CA GLU A 43 0.06 1.36 -3.68
C GLU A 43 0.28 0.05 -4.45
N ILE A 44 1.51 -0.49 -4.46
CA ILE A 44 1.81 -1.79 -5.09
C ILE A 44 1.00 -2.92 -4.47
N GLU A 45 0.96 -3.00 -3.13
CA GLU A 45 0.18 -4.03 -2.43
C GLU A 45 -1.33 -3.92 -2.71
N PHE A 46 -1.84 -2.69 -2.85
CA PHE A 46 -3.23 -2.44 -3.20
C PHE A 46 -3.54 -2.90 -4.62
N ASP A 47 -2.68 -2.55 -5.59
CA ASP A 47 -2.82 -2.97 -6.99
C ASP A 47 -2.81 -4.49 -7.14
N ASP A 48 -1.95 -5.18 -6.39
CA ASP A 48 -1.88 -6.64 -6.41
C ASP A 48 -3.15 -7.29 -5.85
N LYS A 49 -3.69 -6.74 -4.76
CA LYS A 49 -4.97 -7.19 -4.19
C LYS A 49 -6.14 -6.94 -5.13
N GLU A 50 -6.13 -5.82 -5.85
CA GLU A 50 -7.19 -5.50 -6.82
C GLU A 50 -7.21 -6.51 -7.98
N LYS A 51 -6.03 -6.87 -8.51
CA LYS A 51 -5.89 -7.91 -9.54
C LYS A 51 -6.35 -9.28 -9.04
N GLU A 52 -6.00 -9.65 -7.81
CA GLU A 52 -6.43 -10.91 -7.21
C GLU A 52 -7.96 -10.95 -7.05
N LEU A 53 -8.54 -9.86 -6.56
CA LEU A 53 -9.99 -9.72 -6.39
C LEU A 53 -10.74 -9.81 -7.74
N GLU A 54 -10.22 -9.16 -8.77
CA GLU A 54 -10.79 -9.23 -10.12
C GLU A 54 -10.73 -10.67 -10.67
N SER A 55 -9.61 -11.35 -10.52
CA SER A 55 -9.44 -12.76 -10.90
C SER A 55 -10.43 -13.68 -10.19
N LEU A 56 -10.58 -13.51 -8.87
CA LEU A 56 -11.55 -14.27 -8.07
C LEU A 56 -12.99 -14.01 -8.53
N ARG A 57 -13.35 -12.74 -8.74
CA ARG A 57 -14.67 -12.37 -9.24
C ARG A 57 -14.95 -13.01 -10.59
N HIS A 58 -13.97 -13.00 -11.50
CA HIS A 58 -14.15 -13.57 -12.84
C HIS A 58 -14.35 -15.08 -12.78
N LYS A 59 -13.58 -15.80 -11.94
CA LYS A 59 -13.72 -17.24 -11.70
C LYS A 59 -15.09 -17.60 -11.11
N MET A 60 -15.55 -16.87 -10.10
CA MET A 60 -16.86 -17.12 -9.49
C MET A 60 -18.00 -16.91 -10.49
N LEU A 61 -17.92 -15.86 -11.31
CA LEU A 61 -18.93 -15.60 -12.35
C LEU A 61 -18.93 -16.68 -13.43
N SER A 62 -17.77 -17.19 -13.85
CA SER A 62 -17.71 -18.30 -14.81
C SER A 62 -18.30 -19.58 -14.22
N GLU A 63 -17.97 -19.92 -12.97
CA GLU A 63 -18.53 -21.10 -12.30
C GLU A 63 -20.06 -21.01 -12.13
N LEU A 64 -20.58 -19.83 -11.77
CA LEU A 64 -22.02 -19.61 -11.68
C LEU A 64 -22.71 -19.78 -13.05
N ARG A 65 -22.09 -19.24 -14.10
CA ARG A 65 -22.59 -19.37 -15.48
C ARG A 65 -22.62 -20.84 -15.91
N GLU A 66 -21.56 -21.59 -15.69
CA GLU A 66 -21.49 -23.02 -16.02
C GLU A 66 -22.54 -23.84 -15.23
N LYS A 67 -22.69 -23.59 -13.93
CA LYS A 67 -23.71 -24.24 -13.11
C LYS A 67 -25.13 -23.95 -13.61
N SER A 68 -25.42 -22.72 -14.01
CA SER A 68 -26.72 -22.32 -14.56
C SER A 68 -27.01 -22.96 -15.93
N ALA A 69 -26.01 -23.09 -16.79
CA ALA A 69 -26.14 -23.77 -18.08
C ALA A 69 -26.45 -25.26 -17.90
N ASN A 70 -25.74 -25.94 -16.99
CA ASN A 70 -25.96 -27.36 -16.70
C ASN A 70 -27.29 -27.69 -15.99
N THR A 71 -27.97 -26.70 -15.40
CA THR A 71 -29.30 -26.89 -14.78
C THR A 71 -30.46 -26.58 -15.73
N GLY A 72 -30.22 -25.90 -16.86
CA GLY A 72 -31.24 -25.62 -17.87
C GLY A 72 -31.40 -26.70 -18.95
N GLU A 73 -30.47 -27.67 -19.03
CA GLU A 73 -30.48 -28.77 -20.01
C GLU A 73 -31.05 -30.10 -19.47
N ARG A 74 -31.69 -30.10 -18.29
CA ARG A 74 -32.41 -31.24 -17.72
C ARG A 74 -33.90 -30.95 -17.62
#